data_AF-A0A6P0SQX5-F1
#
_entry.id   AF-A0A6P0SQX5-F1
#
_cell.length_a   1.000
_cell.length_b   1.000
_cell.length_c   1.000
_cell.angle_alpha   90.00
_cell.angle_beta   90.00
_cell.angle_gamma   90.00
#
_symmetry.space_group_name_H-M   'P 1'
#
loop_
_entity.id
_entity.type
_entity.pdbx_description
1 polymer ?
#
loop_
_entity_poly.entity_id
_entity_poly.type
_entity_poly.pdbx_seq_one_letter_code
_entity_poly.pdbx_strand_id
1 'polypeptide(L)'
;MVITQLFNIANIFVLPFWLLMIFLPNWGITRRVMESYLPYVALAGLYIYLFINSITPESAQAISSTQLADIAPFFSDETAVATAWIHFLVLDLFVGRWIYWQGQQAGIWTIHSLVLCLFAGP
;
A
#
# COMPACT_ATOMS: atom_id res chain seq x y z
N MET A 1 20.80 -4.19 1.79
CA MET A 1 20.53 -4.89 0.51
C MET A 1 19.15 -5.54 0.46
N VAL A 2 18.74 -6.36 1.44
CA VAL A 2 17.42 -7.03 1.41
C VAL A 2 16.23 -6.04 1.45
N ILE A 3 16.30 -5.01 2.30
CA ILE A 3 15.21 -4.02 2.44
C ILE A 3 14.95 -3.28 1.13
N THR A 4 16.00 -2.81 0.46
CA THR A 4 15.91 -2.13 -0.85
C THR A 4 15.26 -3.04 -1.91
N GLN A 5 15.55 -4.33 -1.88
CA GLN A 5 14.92 -5.30 -2.80
C GLN A 5 13.43 -5.47 -2.49
N LEU A 6 13.06 -5.63 -1.21
CA LEU A 6 11.66 -5.74 -0.79
C LEU A 6 10.87 -4.47 -1.14
N PHE A 7 11.46 -3.30 -0.92
CA PHE A 7 10.89 -2.00 -1.31
C PHE A 7 10.63 -1.94 -2.82
N ASN A 8 11.61 -2.29 -3.65
CA ASN A 8 11.46 -2.27 -5.10
C ASN A 8 10.40 -3.29 -5.58
N ILE A 9 10.40 -4.48 -5.00
CA ILE A 9 9.41 -5.52 -5.30
C ILE A 9 8.01 -5.03 -4.95
N ALA A 10 7.80 -4.42 -3.78
CA ALA A 10 6.50 -3.90 -3.38
C ALA A 10 5.97 -2.83 -4.35
N ASN A 11 6.84 -1.90 -4.79
CA ASN A 11 6.47 -0.88 -5.76
C ASN A 11 6.09 -1.50 -7.13
N ILE A 12 6.87 -2.46 -7.63
CA ILE A 12 6.54 -3.12 -8.90
C ILE A 12 5.28 -3.98 -8.77
N PHE A 13 5.09 -4.65 -7.63
CA PHE A 13 3.97 -5.54 -7.36
C PHE A 13 2.63 -4.83 -7.46
N VAL A 14 2.51 -3.58 -7.00
CA VAL A 14 1.22 -2.86 -7.04
C VAL A 14 0.83 -2.41 -8.45
N LEU A 15 1.79 -2.16 -9.35
CA LEU A 15 1.53 -1.55 -10.66
C LEU A 15 0.60 -2.36 -11.56
N PRO A 16 0.74 -3.69 -11.72
CA PRO A 16 -0.19 -4.48 -12.52
C PRO A 16 -1.65 -4.32 -12.09
N PHE A 17 -1.92 -4.23 -10.79
CA PHE A 17 -3.30 -4.07 -10.29
C PHE A 17 -3.89 -2.71 -10.69
N TRP A 18 -3.10 -1.64 -10.55
CA TRP A 18 -3.49 -0.31 -11.01
C TRP A 18 -3.73 -0.26 -12.51
N LEU A 19 -2.82 -0.85 -13.31
CA LEU A 19 -2.96 -0.92 -14.76
C LEU A 19 -4.25 -1.66 -15.16
N LEU A 20 -4.56 -2.78 -14.49
CA LEU A 20 -5.79 -3.53 -14.74
C LEU A 20 -7.05 -2.71 -14.39
N MET A 21 -7.08 -2.06 -13.23
CA MET A 21 -8.22 -1.25 -12.80
C MET A 21 -8.47 -0.03 -13.69
N ILE A 22 -7.40 0.62 -14.18
CA ILE A 22 -7.49 1.85 -14.98
C ILE A 22 -7.79 1.53 -16.45
N PHE A 23 -7.02 0.63 -17.07
CA PHE A 23 -7.09 0.40 -18.52
C PHE A 23 -8.04 -0.74 -18.92
N LEU A 24 -8.23 -1.73 -18.05
CA LEU A 24 -9.04 -2.93 -18.34
C LEU A 24 -10.09 -3.21 -17.25
N PRO A 25 -10.92 -2.23 -16.84
CA PRO A 25 -11.81 -2.38 -15.67
C PRO A 25 -12.89 -3.45 -15.83
N ASN A 26 -13.33 -3.72 -17.07
CA ASN A 26 -14.40 -4.69 -17.33
C ASN A 26 -13.88 -6.08 -17.76
N TRP A 27 -12.56 -6.27 -17.75
CA TRP A 27 -11.98 -7.55 -18.14
C TRP A 27 -12.22 -8.61 -17.06
N GLY A 28 -12.60 -9.83 -17.47
CA GLY A 28 -12.91 -10.92 -16.53
C GLY A 28 -11.74 -11.26 -15.60
N ILE A 29 -10.50 -11.09 -16.06
CA ILE A 29 -9.31 -11.26 -15.22
C ILE A 29 -9.20 -10.14 -14.19
N THR A 30 -9.36 -8.88 -14.58
CA THR A 30 -9.35 -7.73 -13.64
C THR A 30 -10.36 -7.94 -12.52
N ARG A 31 -11.60 -8.30 -12.87
CA ARG A 31 -12.65 -8.59 -11.89
C ARG A 31 -12.25 -9.72 -10.93
N ARG A 32 -11.76 -10.85 -11.45
CA ARG A 32 -11.33 -11.99 -10.63
C ARG A 32 -10.16 -11.65 -9.70
N VAL A 33 -9.17 -10.91 -10.19
CA VAL A 33 -8.01 -10.50 -9.38
C VAL A 33 -8.43 -9.49 -8.31
N MET A 34 -9.29 -8.53 -8.63
CA MET A 34 -9.81 -7.54 -7.68
C MET A 34 -10.84 -8.11 -6.70
N GLU A 35 -11.50 -9.21 -7.06
CA GLU A 35 -12.39 -9.94 -6.14
C GLU A 35 -11.57 -10.63 -5.04
N SER A 36 -10.41 -11.18 -5.39
CA SER A 36 -9.52 -11.87 -4.46
C SER A 36 -8.86 -10.92 -3.44
N TYR A 37 -8.77 -11.36 -2.19
CA TYR A 37 -8.01 -10.68 -1.14
C TYR A 37 -6.50 -10.99 -1.17
N LEU A 38 -6.07 -11.94 -2.01
CA LEU A 38 -4.72 -12.47 -2.01
C LEU A 38 -3.63 -11.40 -2.27
N PRO A 39 -3.78 -10.47 -3.24
CA PRO A 39 -2.79 -9.41 -3.45
C PRO A 39 -2.58 -8.52 -2.22
N TYR A 40 -3.67 -8.20 -1.54
CA TYR A 40 -3.71 -7.33 -0.36
C TYR A 40 -3.10 -8.02 0.85
N VAL A 41 -3.46 -9.29 1.06
CA VAL A 41 -2.91 -10.10 2.15
C VAL A 41 -1.41 -10.32 1.97
N ALA A 42 -0.93 -10.51 0.73
CA ALA A 42 0.50 -10.62 0.46
C ALA A 42 1.25 -9.33 0.82
N LEU A 43 0.74 -8.17 0.41
CA LEU A 43 1.36 -6.88 0.70
C LEU A 43 1.26 -6.52 2.19
N ALA A 44 0.12 -6.81 2.82
CA ALA A 44 -0.08 -6.63 4.26
C ALA A 44 0.85 -7.56 5.08
N GLY A 45 1.07 -8.80 4.61
CA GLY A 45 2.02 -9.72 5.22
C GLY A 45 3.44 -9.19 5.15
N LEU A 46 3.84 -8.60 4.01
CA LEU A 46 5.14 -7.93 3.89
C LEU A 46 5.26 -6.73 4.83
N TYR A 47 4.22 -5.90 4.92
CA TYR A 47 4.16 -4.80 5.89
C TYR A 47 4.36 -5.29 7.33
N ILE A 48 3.58 -6.30 7.76
CA ILE A 48 3.66 -6.85 9.13
C ILE A 48 5.06 -7.41 9.39
N TYR A 49 5.63 -8.13 8.42
CA TYR A 49 6.99 -8.65 8.51
C TYR A 49 8.00 -7.52 8.75
N LEU A 50 7.99 -6.47 7.93
CA LEU A 50 8.93 -5.35 8.08
C LEU A 50 8.68 -4.56 9.36
N PHE A 51 7.42 -4.36 9.73
CA PHE A 51 7.03 -3.66 10.95
C PHE A 51 7.59 -4.35 12.19
N ILE A 52 7.38 -5.66 12.33
CA ILE A 52 7.90 -6.44 13.46
C ILE A 52 9.43 -6.39 13.51
N ASN A 53 10.10 -6.45 12.36
CA ASN A 53 11.56 -6.40 12.31
C ASN A 53 12.14 -4.98 12.52
N SER A 54 11.35 -3.93 12.29
CA SER A 54 11.75 -2.54 12.53
C SER A 54 11.53 -2.07 13.98
N ILE A 55 10.72 -2.79 14.77
CA ILE A 55 10.43 -2.40 16.16
C ILE A 55 11.56 -2.83 17.10
N THR A 56 12.28 -1.84 17.60
CA THR A 56 13.14 -1.89 18.79
C THR A 56 12.43 -1.28 20.02
N PRO A 57 12.87 -1.55 21.26
CA PRO A 57 12.30 -0.92 22.46
C PRO A 57 12.32 0.61 22.41
N GLU A 58 13.40 1.18 21.87
CA GLU A 58 13.58 2.63 21.69
C GLU A 58 12.59 3.18 20.66
N SER A 59 12.43 2.50 19.52
CA SER A 59 11.46 2.90 18.50
C SER A 59 10.00 2.77 18.97
N ALA A 60 9.68 1.74 19.76
CA ALA A 60 8.34 1.56 20.31
C ALA A 60 7.98 2.72 21.25
N GLN A 61 8.94 3.18 22.03
CA GLN A 61 8.78 4.34 22.91
C GLN A 61 8.61 5.63 22.09
N ALA A 62 9.43 5.82 21.05
CA ALA A 62 9.31 6.96 20.13
C ALA A 62 7.95 7.02 19.42
N ILE A 63 7.47 5.90 18.87
CA ILE A 63 6.18 5.82 18.17
C ILE A 63 4.99 6.04 19.11
N SER A 64 5.16 5.76 20.41
CA SER A 64 4.14 6.06 21.42
C SER A 64 4.09 7.53 21.87
N SER A 65 5.12 8.31 21.51
CA SER A 65 5.15 9.75 21.81
C SER A 65 4.21 10.53 20.90
N THR A 66 3.61 11.59 21.43
CA THR A 66 2.81 12.56 20.67
C THR A 66 3.65 13.74 20.16
N GLN A 67 4.95 13.78 20.48
CA GLN A 67 5.84 14.86 20.07
C GLN A 67 6.58 14.51 18.77
N LEU A 68 6.51 15.38 17.78
CA LEU A 68 7.19 15.20 16.49
C LEU A 68 8.71 15.03 16.65
N ALA A 69 9.32 15.71 17.62
CA ALA A 69 10.75 15.65 17.89
C ALA A 69 11.23 14.25 18.28
N ASP A 70 10.36 13.46 18.94
CA ASP A 70 10.68 12.10 19.38
C ASP A 70 10.54 11.09 18.23
N ILE A 71 9.64 11.35 17.28
CA ILE A 71 9.35 10.46 16.15
C ILE A 71 10.28 10.74 14.96
N ALA A 72 10.69 12.00 14.74
CA ALA A 72 11.50 12.38 13.59
C ALA A 72 12.79 11.54 13.40
N PRO A 73 13.54 11.17 14.46
CA PRO A 73 14.70 10.30 14.31
C PRO A 73 14.37 8.91 13.76
N PHE A 74 13.17 8.39 14.02
CA PHE A 74 12.73 7.08 13.51
C PHE A 74 12.66 7.08 11.97
N PHE A 75 12.34 8.21 11.35
CA PHE A 75 12.31 8.35 9.89
C PHE A 75 13.70 8.51 9.25
N SER A 76 14.79 8.47 10.03
CA SER A 76 16.15 8.42 9.48
C SER A 76 16.65 7.01 9.18
N ASP A 77 15.97 5.97 9.70
CA ASP A 77 16.29 4.58 9.41
C ASP A 77 15.64 4.10 8.10
N GLU A 78 16.44 3.53 7.21
CA GLU A 78 15.96 2.97 5.95
C GLU A 78 14.88 1.89 6.15
N THR A 79 14.98 1.09 7.22
CA THR A 79 14.01 0.04 7.51
C THR A 79 12.66 0.64 7.89
N ALA A 80 12.67 1.61 8.81
CA ALA A 80 11.48 2.35 9.21
C ALA A 80 10.80 3.06 8.03
N VAL A 81 11.58 3.71 7.16
CA VAL A 81 11.07 4.37 5.95
C VAL A 81 10.43 3.35 4.99
N ALA A 82 11.08 2.21 4.75
CA ALA A 82 10.53 1.17 3.90
C ALA A 82 9.24 0.57 4.47
N THR A 83 9.18 0.33 5.78
CA THR A 83 7.98 -0.13 6.49
C THR A 83 6.84 0.86 6.33
N ALA A 84 7.09 2.15 6.57
CA ALA A 84 6.09 3.21 6.43
C ALA A 84 5.61 3.34 4.97
N TRP A 85 6.51 3.23 4.00
CA TRP A 85 6.14 3.26 2.59
C TRP A 85 5.25 2.09 2.19
N ILE A 86 5.60 0.87 2.60
CA ILE A 86 4.80 -0.32 2.28
C ILE A 86 3.44 -0.26 3.00
N HIS A 87 3.36 0.36 4.19
CA HIS A 87 2.09 0.67 4.82
C HIS A 87 1.18 1.52 3.91
N PHE A 88 1.71 2.59 3.31
CA PHE A 88 0.97 3.40 2.34
C PHE A 88 0.57 2.60 1.11
N LEU A 89 1.46 1.78 0.54
CA LEU A 89 1.11 0.93 -0.61
C LEU A 89 -0.05 -0.04 -0.31
N VAL A 90 -0.11 -0.59 0.91
CA VAL A 90 -1.23 -1.43 1.36
C VAL A 90 -2.53 -0.64 1.39
N LEU A 91 -2.51 0.55 1.99
CA LEU A 91 -3.67 1.42 2.10
C LEU A 91 -4.16 1.88 0.72
N ASP A 92 -3.25 2.35 -0.14
CA ASP A 92 -3.57 2.84 -1.48
C ASP A 92 -4.20 1.75 -2.34
N LEU A 93 -3.61 0.55 -2.35
CA LEU A 93 -4.16 -0.55 -3.13
C LEU A 93 -5.53 -0.97 -2.58
N PHE A 94 -5.70 -1.01 -1.26
CA PHE A 94 -6.98 -1.33 -0.62
C PHE A 94 -8.07 -0.30 -0.97
N VAL A 95 -7.77 0.99 -0.88
CA VAL A 95 -8.71 2.07 -1.23
C VAL A 95 -8.98 2.06 -2.73
N GLY A 96 -7.97 1.90 -3.57
CA GLY A 96 -8.12 1.75 -5.02
C GLY A 96 -9.07 0.62 -5.40
N ARG A 97 -8.92 -0.55 -4.76
CA ARG A 97 -9.86 -1.68 -4.92
C ARG A 97 -11.28 -1.31 -4.53
N TRP A 98 -11.44 -0.61 -3.42
CA TRP A 98 -12.74 -0.18 -2.94
C TRP A 98 -13.41 0.77 -3.95
N ILE A 99 -12.69 1.80 -4.42
CA ILE A 99 -13.14 2.72 -5.47
C ILE A 99 -13.53 1.96 -6.74
N TYR A 100 -12.70 1.00 -7.16
CA TYR A 100 -12.98 0.16 -8.33
C TYR A 100 -14.30 -0.59 -8.17
N TRP A 101 -14.53 -1.29 -7.05
CA TRP A 101 -15.76 -2.05 -6.84
C TRP A 101 -17.00 -1.18 -6.66
N GLN A 102 -16.87 -0.02 -6.01
CA GLN A 102 -17.96 0.96 -5.96
C GLN A 102 -18.35 1.41 -7.37
N GLY A 103 -17.36 1.68 -8.23
CA GLY A 103 -17.57 1.98 -9.64
C GLY A 103 -18.30 0.87 -10.40
N GLN A 104 -17.84 -0.37 -10.23
CA GLN A 104 -18.42 -1.54 -10.90
C GLN A 104 -19.86 -1.83 -10.46
N GLN A 105 -20.17 -1.69 -9.17
CA GLN A 105 -21.50 -1.98 -8.62
C GLN A 105 -22.51 -0.88 -8.96
N ALA A 106 -22.09 0.39 -8.90
CA ALA A 106 -22.97 1.52 -9.19
C ALA A 106 -23.02 1.86 -10.69
N GLY A 107 -22.18 1.25 -11.53
CA GLY A 107 -22.10 1.56 -12.96
C GLY A 107 -21.55 2.97 -13.23
N ILE A 108 -20.79 3.54 -12.29
CA ILE A 108 -20.22 4.88 -12.39
C ILE A 108 -18.78 4.82 -12.86
N TRP A 109 -18.37 5.85 -13.61
CA TRP A 109 -17.00 5.96 -14.09
C TRP A 109 -16.06 6.41 -12.97
N THR A 110 -15.16 5.54 -12.50
CA THR A 110 -14.24 5.82 -11.35
C THR A 110 -12.76 5.90 -11.72
N ILE A 111 -12.42 5.89 -13.02
CA ILE A 111 -11.01 5.93 -13.46
C ILE A 111 -10.31 7.20 -12.96
N HIS A 112 -10.99 8.34 -12.97
CA HIS A 112 -10.42 9.59 -12.44
C HIS A 112 -10.11 9.47 -10.94
N SER A 113 -11.00 8.86 -10.15
CA SER A 113 -10.79 8.62 -8.72
C SER A 113 -9.65 7.64 -8.47
N LEU A 114 -9.50 6.61 -9.31
CA LEU A 114 -8.38 5.67 -9.22
C LEU A 114 -7.03 6.35 -9.51
N VAL A 115 -6.97 7.21 -10.53
CA VAL A 115 -5.76 7.96 -10.86
C VAL A 115 -5.40 8.94 -9.74
N LEU A 116 -6.39 9.64 -9.19
CA LEU A 116 -6.16 10.52 -8.03
C LEU A 116 -5.67 9.73 -6.82
N CYS A 117 -6.29 8.58 -6.51
CA CYS A 117 -5.87 7.71 -5.42
C CYS A 117 -4.42 7.23 -5.56
N LEU A 118 -3.99 6.90 -6.79
CA LEU A 118 -2.63 6.42 -7.07
C LEU A 118 -1.56 7.51 -6.88
N PHE A 119 -1.84 8.76 -7.24
CA PHE A 119 -0.83 9.83 -7.29
C PHE A 119 -0.92 10.83 -6.14
N ALA A 120 -2.10 11.05 -5.57
CA ALA A 120 -2.35 12.01 -4.51
C ALA A 120 -2.61 11.35 -3.14
N GLY A 121 -2.65 10.00 -3.09
CA GLY A 121 -3.08 9.25 -1.91
C GLY A 121 -4.62 9.17 -1.81
N PRO A 122 -5.14 8.49 -0.77
CA PRO A 122 -6.57 8.35 -0.52
C PRO A 122 -7.31 9.67 -0.27
#